data_AF-A0A957M6Z8-F1
#
_entry.id   AF-A0A957M6Z8-F1
#
_cell.length_a   1.000
_cell.length_b   1.000
_cell.length_c   1.000
_cell.angle_alpha   90.00
_cell.angle_beta   90.00
_cell.angle_gamma   90.00
#
_symmetry.space_group_name_H-M   'P 1'
#
loop_
_entity.id
_entity.type
_entity.pdbx_description
1 polymer ?
#
loop_
_entity_poly.entity_id
_entity_poly.type
_entity_poly.pdbx_seq_one_letter_code
_entity_poly.pdbx_strand_id
1 'polypeptide(L)' 'MGQDHSGRHFCLAVEDVEELRDRLEAAGVTVVGDVPIPDRPRYFIRDPFGNLIELTTIDTGA' A
#
# COMPACT_ATOMS: atom_id res chain seq x y z
N MET A 1 11.62 17.41 9.10
CA MET A 1 10.47 16.69 9.69
C MET A 1 10.79 15.21 9.65
N GLY A 2 10.79 14.54 10.81
CA GLY A 2 11.32 13.18 10.95
C GLY A 2 10.30 12.14 10.50
N GLN A 3 10.74 11.14 9.73
CA GLN A 3 9.91 10.00 9.38
C GLN A 3 9.62 9.18 10.65
N ASP A 4 8.36 8.82 10.89
CA ASP A 4 8.02 7.85 11.94
C ASP A 4 8.57 6.48 11.50
N HIS A 5 9.46 5.92 12.32
CA HIS A 5 10.08 4.61 12.13
C HIS A 5 9.41 3.51 12.95
N SER A 6 8.29 3.80 13.62
CA SER A 6 7.59 2.79 14.43
C SER A 6 6.88 1.74 13.58
N GLY A 7 6.72 2.01 12.28
CA GLY A 7 5.98 1.15 11.36
C GLY A 7 4.47 1.29 11.49
N ARG A 8 3.94 2.21 12.30
CA ARG A 8 2.51 2.51 12.38
C ARG A 8 2.04 3.13 11.07
N HIS A 9 0.93 2.61 10.55
CA HIS A 9 0.29 3.03 9.31
C HIS A 9 -1.22 2.76 9.41
N PHE A 10 -1.97 3.34 8.49
CA PHE A 10 -3.35 2.91 8.23
C PHE A 10 -3.39 2.05 6.97
N CYS A 11 -4.29 1.06 6.97
CA CYS A 11 -4.53 0.18 5.84
C CYS A 11 -5.81 0.59 5.13
N LEU A 12 -5.74 0.74 3.81
CA LEU A 12 -6.90 0.99 2.95
C LEU A 12 -7.19 -0.26 2.15
N ALA A 13 -8.44 -0.72 2.23
CA ALA A 13 -8.95 -1.77 1.36
C ALA A 13 -9.35 -1.15 0.02
N VAL A 14 -8.89 -1.75 -1.07
CA VAL A 14 -9.20 -1.33 -2.44
C VAL A 14 -9.74 -2.52 -3.23
N GLU A 15 -10.48 -2.23 -4.30
CA GLU A 15 -11.07 -3.28 -5.14
C GLU A 15 -9.98 -4.09 -5.84
N ASP A 16 -9.11 -3.42 -6.61
CA ASP A 16 -7.98 -4.03 -7.29
C ASP A 16 -6.67 -3.34 -6.88
N VAL A 17 -5.90 -4.04 -6.04
CA VAL A 17 -4.63 -3.55 -5.53
C VAL A 17 -3.55 -3.52 -6.62
N GLU A 18 -3.58 -4.45 -7.59
CA GLU A 18 -2.61 -4.51 -8.68
C GLU A 18 -2.84 -3.37 -9.69
N GLU A 19 -4.10 -3.12 -10.07
CA GLU A 19 -4.44 -1.98 -10.94
C GLU A 19 -4.03 -0.65 -10.28
N LEU A 20 -4.30 -0.49 -8.98
CA LEU A 20 -3.91 0.71 -8.26
C LEU A 20 -2.39 0.88 -8.20
N ARG A 21 -1.64 -0.23 -8.11
CA ARG A 21 -0.18 -0.20 -8.10
C ARG A 21 0.35 0.41 -9.39
N ASP A 22 -0.10 -0.09 -10.53
CA ASP A 22 0.33 0.38 -11.84
C ASP A 22 0.03 1.87 -12.03
N ARG A 23 -1.14 2.32 -11.57
CA ARG A 23 -1.54 3.73 -11.60
C ARG A 23 -0.65 4.61 -10.73
N LEU A 24 -0.26 4.13 -9.56
CA LEU A 24 0.62 4.85 -8.63
C LEU A 24 2.05 4.93 -9.18
N GLU A 25 2.59 3.83 -9.71
CA GLU A 25 3.92 3.81 -10.34
C GLU A 25 3.95 4.73 -11.58
N ALA A 26 2.91 4.71 -12.42
CA ALA A 26 2.78 5.62 -13.57
C ALA A 26 2.68 7.11 -13.16
N ALA A 27 2.16 7.40 -11.97
CA ALA A 27 2.12 8.74 -11.39
C ALA A 27 3.43 9.16 -10.69
N GLY A 28 4.46 8.30 -10.69
CA GLY A 28 5.75 8.56 -10.05
C GLY A 28 5.77 8.33 -8.55
N VAL A 29 4.76 7.64 -7.99
CA VAL A 29 4.74 7.25 -6.58
C VAL A 29 5.62 6.03 -6.38
N THR A 30 6.51 6.09 -5.40
CA THR A 30 7.33 4.94 -5.02
C THR A 30 6.49 3.93 -4.26
N VAL A 31 6.32 2.74 -4.85
CA VAL A 31 5.72 1.58 -4.20
C VAL A 31 6.82 0.76 -3.54
N VAL A 32 6.63 0.44 -2.26
CA VAL A 32 7.52 -0.43 -1.49
C VAL A 32 6.79 -1.74 -1.24
N GLY A 33 7.26 -2.80 -1.89
CA GLY A 33 6.76 -4.15 -1.66
C GLY A 33 7.22 -4.69 -0.31
N ASP A 34 6.29 -5.24 0.47
CA ASP A 34 6.61 -6.09 1.61
C ASP A 34 6.40 -7.55 1.21
N VAL A 35 7.03 -8.44 1.97
CA VAL A 35 7.01 -9.90 1.82
C VAL A 35 5.59 -10.38 1.47
N PRO A 36 5.41 -11.11 0.36
CA PRO A 36 4.09 -11.57 -0.05
C PRO A 36 3.47 -12.44 1.04
N ILE A 37 2.27 -12.06 1.48
CA ILE A 37 1.41 -12.93 2.27
C ILE A 37 0.61 -13.77 1.26
N PRO A 38 0.63 -15.11 1.35
CA PRO A 38 -0.19 -15.96 0.50
C PRO A 38 -1.65 -15.50 0.53
N ASP A 39 -2.24 -15.36 -0.66
CA ASP A 39 -3.64 -15.00 -0.86
C ASP A 39 -4.06 -13.61 -0.34
N ARG A 40 -3.09 -12.73 -0.04
CA ARG A 40 -3.37 -11.34 0.39
C ARG A 40 -2.40 -10.36 -0.26
N PRO A 41 -2.67 -9.92 -1.50
CA PRO A 41 -1.82 -8.96 -2.18
C PRO A 41 -1.85 -7.63 -1.42
N ARG A 42 -0.65 -7.15 -1.04
CA ARG A 42 -0.48 -5.88 -0.34
C ARG A 42 0.84 -5.20 -0.70
N TYR A 43 0.87 -3.88 -0.58
CA TYR A 43 2.10 -3.08 -0.65
C TYR A 43 1.95 -1.80 0.15
N PHE A 44 3.07 -1.08 0.27
CA PHE A 44 3.13 0.17 0.99
C PHE A 44 3.49 1.33 0.06
N ILE A 45 2.96 2.51 0.37
CA ILE A 45 3.40 3.77 -0.22
C ILE A 45 3.72 4.79 0.86
N ARG A 46 4.41 5.85 0.46
CA ARG A 46 4.50 7.08 1.25
C ARG A 46 3.75 8.21 0.55
N ASP A 47 2.93 8.91 1.31
CA ASP A 47 2.32 10.15 0.84
C ASP A 47 3.35 11.31 0.83
N PRO A 48 3.02 12.48 0.27
CA PRO A 48 3.92 13.63 0.22
C PRO A 48 4.36 14.17 1.60
N PHE A 49 3.64 13.83 2.67
CA PHE A 49 3.99 14.19 4.04
C PHE A 49 4.86 13.13 4.73
N GLY A 50 5.11 12.00 4.06
CA GLY A 50 5.92 10.89 4.54
C GLY A 50 5.15 9.86 5.37
N ASN A 51 3.82 9.90 5.41
CA ASN A 51 3.03 8.88 6.12
C ASN A 51 3.12 7.54 5.40
N LEU A 52 3.24 6.46 6.17
CA LEU A 52 3.20 5.10 5.63
C LEU A 52 1.75 4.66 5.47
N ILE A 53 1.41 4.10 4.31
CA ILE A 53 0.06 3.63 3.98
C ILE A 53 0.16 2.20 3.43
N GLU A 54 -0.62 1.27 3.98
CA GLU A 54 -0.80 -0.08 3.44
C GLU A 54 -2.00 -0.11 2.49
N LEU A 55 -1.85 -0.77 1.35
CA LEU A 55 -2.90 -1.00 0.36
C LEU A 55 -3.08 -2.50 0.19
N THR A 56 -4.31 -3.00 0.26
CA THR A 56 -4.65 -4.42 0.11
C THR A 56 -6.01 -4.57 -0.56
N THR A 57 -6.21 -5.66 -1.28
CA THR A 57 -7.57 -6.14 -1.59
C THR A 57 -8.04 -7.04 -0.45
N ILE A 58 -9.33 -6.93 -0.08
CA ILE A 58 -9.98 -7.83 0.88
C ILE A 58 -11.04 -8.60 0.11
N ASP A 59 -10.92 -9.93 0.06
CA ASP A 59 -11.98 -10.76 -0.47
C ASP A 59 -13.11 -10.82 0.57
N THR A 60 -14.12 -9.96 0.40
CA THR A 60 -15.40 -10.09 1.10
C THR A 60 -16.16 -11.24 0.47
N GLY A 61 -15.80 -12.47 0.84
CA GLY A 61 -16.43 -13.69 0.32
C GLY A 61 -17.96 -13.56 0.29
N ALA A 62 -18.51 -13.57 -0.92
CA ALA A 62 -19.94 -13.61 -1.20
C ALA A 62 -20.38 -15.07 -1.44
#